data_AF-A0AAJ7L5J1-F1
#
_entry.id   AF-A0AAJ7L5J1-F1
#
_cell.length_a   1.000
_cell.length_b   1.000
_cell.length_c   1.000
_cell.angle_alpha   90.00
_cell.angle_beta   90.00
_cell.angle_gamma   90.00
#
_symmetry.space_group_name_H-M   'P 1'
#
loop_
_entity.id
_entity.type
_entity.pdbx_description
1 polymer ?
#
loop_
_entity_poly.entity_id
_entity_poly.type
_entity_poly.pdbx_seq_one_letter_code
_entity_poly.pdbx_strand_id
1 'polypeptide(L)'
;MFALLKNYANSVDLVFNPRAFQLGFEPAALGAIRRIFPAAEIKECNFHFGQSLWRKAQQLGLSRFYHDVEIRRFLRACGALALIPLGAIDDAWMDMNEDAIDPDHPAYMALEAFKEYFVNTWLENENFPRALWNHYRNFGPRTTNHLEGWHNGLNILIRKKHVNIF
;
A
#
# COMPACT_ATOMS: atom_id res chain seq x y z
N MET A 1 7.60 -21.69 1.60
CA MET A 1 7.01 -21.23 2.88
C MET A 1 5.52 -21.54 2.99
N PHE A 2 4.62 -20.89 2.23
CA PHE A 2 3.16 -21.08 2.38
C PHE A 2 2.67 -22.55 2.25
N ALA A 3 3.25 -23.32 1.33
CA ALA A 3 2.91 -24.74 1.19
C ALA A 3 3.37 -25.56 2.40
N LEU A 4 4.50 -25.20 3.01
CA LEU A 4 5.00 -25.87 4.23
C LEU A 4 4.04 -25.64 5.39
N LEU A 5 3.54 -24.41 5.56
CA LEU A 5 2.55 -24.10 6.59
C LEU A 5 1.26 -24.90 6.40
N LYS A 6 0.75 -24.96 5.17
CA LYS A 6 -0.47 -25.72 4.84
C LYS A 6 -0.27 -27.22 5.08
N ASN A 7 0.86 -27.77 4.66
CA ASN A 7 1.19 -29.18 4.85
C ASN A 7 1.39 -29.52 6.33
N TYR A 8 2.04 -28.65 7.09
CA TYR A 8 2.23 -28.86 8.53
C TYR A 8 0.90 -28.86 9.27
N ALA A 9 0.01 -27.89 9.00
CA ALA A 9 -1.32 -27.88 9.58
C ALA A 9 -2.08 -29.18 9.30
N ASN A 10 -2.06 -29.64 8.04
CA ASN A 10 -2.66 -30.91 7.66
C ASN A 10 -2.03 -32.10 8.40
N SER A 11 -0.72 -32.09 8.66
CA SER A 11 -0.03 -33.17 9.38
C SER A 11 -0.40 -33.28 10.86
N VAL A 12 -1.05 -32.25 11.41
CA VAL A 12 -1.56 -32.22 12.79
C VAL A 12 -3.10 -32.13 12.83
N ASP A 13 -3.76 -32.59 11.75
CA ASP A 13 -5.24 -32.60 11.59
C ASP A 13 -5.91 -31.22 11.71
N LEU A 14 -5.19 -30.15 11.37
CA LEU A 14 -5.70 -28.79 11.30
C LEU A 14 -5.85 -28.32 9.85
N VAL A 15 -6.90 -27.53 9.59
CA VAL A 15 -7.12 -26.89 8.29
C VAL A 15 -6.61 -25.46 8.32
N PHE A 16 -5.48 -25.19 7.65
CA PHE A 16 -5.00 -23.84 7.43
C PHE A 16 -5.54 -23.26 6.12
N ASN A 17 -6.62 -22.49 6.21
CA ASN A 17 -7.26 -21.85 5.05
C ASN A 17 -7.65 -20.39 5.36
N PRO A 18 -6.68 -19.46 5.35
CA PRO A 18 -6.94 -18.04 5.63
C PRO A 18 -7.89 -17.46 4.59
N ARG A 19 -8.83 -16.63 5.02
CA ARG A 19 -9.76 -15.92 4.12
C ARG A 19 -9.15 -14.69 3.46
N ALA A 20 -8.15 -14.09 4.12
CA ALA A 20 -7.47 -12.92 3.62
C ALA A 20 -5.99 -12.91 4.03
N PHE A 21 -5.16 -12.28 3.21
CA PHE A 21 -3.76 -11.97 3.50
C PHE A 21 -3.55 -10.46 3.43
N GLN A 22 -2.76 -9.94 4.36
CA GLN A 22 -2.32 -8.56 4.33
C GLN A 22 -0.80 -8.50 4.49
N LEU A 23 -0.13 -7.87 3.54
CA LEU A 23 1.32 -7.81 3.48
C LEU A 23 1.80 -6.54 2.76
N GLY A 24 3.09 -6.24 2.86
CA GLY A 24 3.72 -5.29 1.94
C GLY A 24 3.80 -5.85 0.53
N PHE A 25 3.98 -4.99 -0.48
CA PHE A 25 4.11 -5.43 -1.86
C PHE A 25 5.39 -6.25 -2.05
N GLU A 26 5.24 -7.55 -2.28
CA GLU A 26 6.31 -8.44 -2.70
C GLU A 26 5.75 -9.38 -3.78
N PRO A 27 6.08 -9.16 -5.08
CA PRO A 27 5.48 -9.92 -6.19
C PRO A 27 5.59 -11.44 -6.04
N ALA A 28 6.72 -11.93 -5.51
CA ALA A 28 6.95 -13.35 -5.27
C ALA A 28 5.99 -13.91 -4.19
N ALA A 29 5.79 -13.17 -3.09
CA ALA A 29 4.86 -13.56 -2.04
C ALA A 29 3.41 -13.54 -2.54
N LEU A 30 3.01 -12.49 -3.27
CA LEU A 30 1.68 -12.39 -3.89
C LEU A 30 1.41 -13.56 -4.82
N GLY A 31 2.36 -13.89 -5.71
CA GLY A 31 2.25 -15.03 -6.63
C GLY A 31 2.13 -16.36 -5.90
N ALA A 32 2.90 -16.55 -4.82
CA ALA A 32 2.84 -17.78 -4.02
C ALA A 32 1.50 -17.92 -3.28
N ILE A 33 0.96 -16.84 -2.71
CA ILE A 33 -0.35 -16.84 -2.05
C ILE A 33 -1.45 -17.17 -3.05
N ARG A 34 -1.50 -16.48 -4.19
CA ARG A 34 -2.51 -16.72 -5.25
C ARG A 34 -2.53 -18.19 -5.70
N ARG A 35 -1.36 -18.82 -5.80
CA ARG A 35 -1.24 -20.24 -6.19
C ARG A 35 -1.73 -21.20 -5.11
N ILE A 36 -1.48 -20.91 -3.83
CA ILE A 36 -1.70 -21.87 -2.73
C ILE A 36 -3.07 -21.66 -2.05
N PHE A 37 -3.57 -20.42 -2.07
CA PHE A 37 -4.83 -19.96 -1.49
C PHE A 37 -5.61 -19.11 -2.50
N PRO A 38 -6.07 -19.69 -3.63
CA PRO A 38 -6.70 -18.92 -4.71
C PRO A 38 -8.02 -18.24 -4.30
N ALA A 39 -8.67 -18.74 -3.25
CA ALA A 39 -9.90 -18.15 -2.71
C ALA A 39 -9.65 -17.05 -1.67
N ALA A 40 -8.40 -16.83 -1.24
CA ALA A 40 -8.09 -15.82 -0.25
C ALA A 40 -8.01 -14.43 -0.89
N GLU A 41 -8.63 -13.45 -0.25
CA GLU A 41 -8.43 -12.05 -0.61
C GLU A 41 -7.00 -11.62 -0.27
N ILE A 42 -6.39 -10.80 -1.12
CA ILE A 42 -5.07 -10.24 -0.84
C ILE A 42 -5.20 -8.73 -0.82
N LYS A 43 -4.79 -8.13 0.29
CA LYS A 43 -4.71 -6.69 0.47
C LYS A 43 -3.28 -6.29 0.74
N GLU A 44 -2.93 -5.15 0.20
CA GLU A 44 -1.73 -4.48 0.67
C GLU A 44 -1.95 -3.80 2.00
N CYS A 45 -0.83 -3.43 2.61
CA CYS A 45 -0.85 -2.66 3.84
C CYS A 45 -1.04 -1.18 3.52
N ASN A 46 -2.14 -0.58 4.00
CA ASN A 46 -2.45 0.84 3.80
C ASN A 46 -1.34 1.77 4.30
N PHE A 47 -0.60 1.35 5.33
CA PHE A 47 0.57 2.09 5.81
C PHE A 47 1.69 2.13 4.76
N HIS A 48 2.00 0.99 4.14
CA HIS A 48 3.01 0.90 3.08
C HIS A 48 2.57 1.64 1.80
N PHE A 49 1.27 1.63 1.49
CA PHE A 49 0.69 2.46 0.44
C PHE A 49 0.97 3.95 0.70
N GLY A 50 0.52 4.47 1.84
CA GLY A 50 0.75 5.87 2.22
C GLY A 50 2.23 6.24 2.30
N GLN A 51 3.07 5.32 2.78
CA GLN A 51 4.51 5.51 2.84
C GLN A 51 5.13 5.60 1.43
N SER A 52 4.65 4.83 0.47
CA SER A 52 5.10 4.89 -0.92
C SER A 52 4.74 6.23 -1.57
N LEU A 53 3.52 6.71 -1.34
CA LEU A 53 3.11 8.06 -1.78
C LEU A 53 4.00 9.14 -1.16
N TRP A 54 4.21 9.09 0.16
CA TRP A 54 5.02 10.09 0.84
C TRP A 54 6.49 10.08 0.38
N ARG A 55 7.10 8.89 0.21
CA ARG A 55 8.45 8.76 -0.33
C ARG A 55 8.55 9.38 -1.73
N LYS A 56 7.57 9.14 -2.60
CA LYS A 56 7.56 9.76 -3.93
C LYS A 56 7.44 11.27 -3.85
N ALA A 57 6.54 11.79 -3.00
CA ALA A 57 6.40 13.23 -2.78
C ALA A 57 7.71 13.85 -2.26
N GLN A 58 8.43 13.18 -1.38
CA GLN A 58 9.76 13.61 -0.92
C GLN A 58 10.79 13.62 -2.05
N GLN A 59 10.85 12.54 -2.86
CA GLN A 59 11.76 12.42 -4.00
C GLN A 59 11.56 13.54 -5.02
N LEU A 60 10.31 13.91 -5.27
CA LEU A 60 9.95 15.00 -6.20
C LEU A 60 10.08 16.40 -5.57
N GLY A 61 10.46 16.51 -4.29
CA GLY A 61 10.63 17.79 -3.60
C GLY A 61 9.36 18.41 -3.03
N LEU A 62 8.18 17.79 -3.22
CA LEU A 62 6.88 18.28 -2.72
C LEU A 62 6.84 18.41 -1.18
N SER A 63 7.65 17.63 -0.47
CA SER A 63 7.75 17.74 0.99
C SER A 63 8.13 19.15 1.50
N ARG A 64 8.86 19.94 0.69
CA ARG A 64 9.21 21.34 1.02
C ARG A 64 7.99 22.26 1.00
N PHE A 65 6.98 21.91 0.22
CA PHE A 65 5.74 22.67 0.02
C PHE A 65 4.59 22.12 0.88
N TYR A 66 4.83 21.19 1.81
CA TYR A 66 3.76 20.56 2.60
C TYR A 66 3.05 21.52 3.58
N HIS A 67 3.63 22.70 3.82
CA HIS A 67 2.99 23.76 4.58
C HIS A 67 1.82 24.39 3.80
N ASP A 68 1.91 24.41 2.47
CA ASP A 68 0.85 24.84 1.56
C ASP A 68 -0.38 23.92 1.70
N VAL A 69 -1.56 24.53 1.82
CA VAL A 69 -2.82 23.82 2.06
C VAL A 69 -3.21 22.97 0.86
N GLU A 70 -3.03 23.47 -0.36
CA GLU A 70 -3.46 22.78 -1.58
C GLU A 70 -2.57 21.59 -1.87
N ILE A 71 -1.25 21.74 -1.75
CA ILE A 71 -0.30 20.63 -1.90
C ILE A 71 -0.58 19.54 -0.86
N ARG A 72 -0.79 19.94 0.41
CA ARG A 72 -1.08 18.99 1.48
C ARG A 72 -2.43 18.29 1.28
N ARG A 73 -3.45 19.03 0.84
CA ARG A 73 -4.80 18.50 0.57
C ARG A 73 -4.74 17.48 -0.56
N PHE A 74 -4.09 17.80 -1.67
CA PHE A 74 -3.92 16.90 -2.81
C PHE A 74 -3.22 15.59 -2.42
N LEU A 75 -2.05 15.67 -1.77
CA LEU A 75 -1.29 14.48 -1.37
C LEU A 75 -2.07 13.59 -0.38
N ARG A 76 -2.83 14.20 0.53
CA ARG A 76 -3.70 13.45 1.46
C ARG A 76 -4.89 12.83 0.75
N ALA A 77 -5.48 13.53 -0.21
CA ALA A 77 -6.60 13.03 -1.01
C ALA A 77 -6.18 11.80 -1.83
N CYS A 78 -4.98 11.78 -2.44
CA CYS A 78 -4.42 10.58 -3.08
C CYS A 78 -4.37 9.37 -2.14
N GLY A 79 -3.97 9.58 -0.88
CA GLY A 79 -3.99 8.52 0.14
C GLY A 79 -5.41 8.11 0.55
N ALA A 80 -6.36 9.05 0.54
CA ALA A 80 -7.75 8.79 0.88
C ALA A 80 -8.52 8.01 -0.20
N LEU A 81 -8.03 7.98 -1.45
CA LEU A 81 -8.61 7.16 -2.52
C LEU A 81 -8.64 5.66 -2.17
N ALA A 82 -7.74 5.19 -1.29
CA ALA A 82 -7.79 3.83 -0.78
C ALA A 82 -9.04 3.56 0.08
N LEU A 83 -9.76 4.58 0.53
CA LEU A 83 -10.84 4.48 1.51
C LEU A 83 -12.23 4.71 0.92
N ILE A 84 -12.34 4.93 -0.38
CA ILE A 84 -13.60 5.17 -1.09
C ILE A 84 -13.99 3.96 -1.97
N PRO A 85 -15.27 3.83 -2.38
CA PRO A 85 -15.69 2.77 -3.28
C PRO A 85 -14.82 2.71 -4.55
N LEU A 86 -14.44 1.51 -4.98
CA LEU A 86 -13.61 1.31 -6.19
C LEU A 86 -14.19 2.03 -7.42
N GLY A 87 -15.51 1.93 -7.62
CA GLY A 87 -16.19 2.58 -8.74
C GLY A 87 -16.28 4.11 -8.65
N ALA A 88 -15.90 4.72 -7.52
CA ALA A 88 -15.87 6.16 -7.34
C ALA A 88 -14.45 6.74 -7.43
N ILE A 89 -13.43 5.91 -7.66
CA ILE A 89 -12.03 6.37 -7.70
C ILE A 89 -11.78 7.29 -8.90
N ASP A 90 -12.32 6.96 -10.07
CA ASP A 90 -12.08 7.75 -11.28
C ASP A 90 -12.76 9.13 -11.16
N ASP A 91 -14.01 9.18 -10.71
CA ASP A 91 -14.73 10.44 -10.47
C ASP A 91 -14.00 11.30 -9.42
N ALA A 92 -13.63 10.70 -8.28
CA ALA A 92 -12.89 11.43 -7.24
C ALA A 92 -11.52 11.93 -7.72
N TRP A 93 -10.83 11.17 -8.58
CA TRP A 93 -9.58 11.59 -9.19
C TRP A 93 -9.78 12.78 -10.14
N MET A 94 -10.84 12.77 -10.94
CA MET A 94 -11.19 13.88 -11.83
C MET A 94 -11.49 15.15 -11.01
N ASP A 95 -12.37 15.06 -10.02
CA ASP A 95 -12.72 16.17 -9.12
C ASP A 95 -11.48 16.77 -8.44
N MET A 96 -10.57 15.91 -7.96
CA MET A 96 -9.31 16.35 -7.35
C MET A 96 -8.37 17.08 -8.32
N ASN A 97 -8.47 16.80 -9.62
CA ASN A 97 -7.58 17.33 -10.63
C ASN A 97 -8.12 18.61 -11.29
N GLU A 98 -9.40 18.92 -11.13
CA GLU A 98 -10.00 20.21 -11.51
C GLU A 98 -9.48 21.37 -10.64
N ASP A 99 -9.17 21.10 -9.37
CA ASP A 99 -8.51 22.02 -8.44
C ASP A 99 -7.00 22.15 -8.75
N ALA A 100 -6.67 22.68 -9.94
CA ALA A 100 -5.29 22.87 -10.36
C ALA A 100 -4.60 23.96 -9.52
N ILE A 101 -3.40 23.67 -9.02
CA ILE A 101 -2.52 24.73 -8.50
C ILE A 101 -2.09 25.65 -9.64
N ASP A 102 -1.86 26.91 -9.33
CA ASP A 102 -1.38 27.91 -10.29
C ASP A 102 -0.15 27.38 -11.05
N PRO A 103 -0.13 27.42 -12.41
CA PRO A 103 1.04 27.08 -13.21
C PRO A 103 2.32 27.81 -12.81
N ASP A 104 2.21 29.01 -12.25
CA ASP A 104 3.35 29.80 -11.76
C ASP A 104 3.80 29.37 -10.35
N HIS A 105 3.08 28.46 -9.68
CA HIS A 105 3.44 27.96 -8.37
C HIS A 105 4.75 27.15 -8.43
N PRO A 106 5.73 27.38 -7.52
CA PRO A 106 7.03 26.70 -7.57
C PRO A 106 6.98 25.17 -7.46
N ALA A 107 5.87 24.60 -6.96
CA ALA A 107 5.65 23.16 -6.87
C ALA A 107 4.95 22.55 -8.09
N TYR A 108 4.52 23.35 -9.08
CA TYR A 108 3.69 22.91 -10.22
C TYR A 108 4.28 21.68 -10.91
N MET A 109 5.51 21.79 -11.42
CA MET A 109 6.17 20.69 -12.12
C MET A 109 6.34 19.42 -11.27
N ALA A 110 6.61 19.59 -9.97
CA ALA A 110 6.74 18.47 -9.04
C ALA A 110 5.39 17.78 -8.78
N LEU A 111 4.29 18.54 -8.76
CA LEU A 111 2.95 18.02 -8.59
C LEU A 111 2.49 17.26 -9.84
N GLU A 112 2.73 17.81 -11.04
CA GLU A 112 2.44 17.13 -12.30
C GLU A 112 3.20 15.80 -12.42
N ALA A 113 4.50 15.78 -12.07
CA ALA A 113 5.27 14.53 -12.01
C ALA A 113 4.73 13.53 -10.97
N PHE A 114 4.15 14.02 -9.88
CA PHE A 114 3.51 13.16 -8.89
C PHE A 114 2.18 12.60 -9.40
N LYS A 115 1.38 13.41 -10.12
CA LYS A 115 0.13 12.97 -10.76
C LYS A 115 0.39 11.88 -11.79
N GLU A 116 1.36 12.10 -12.67
CA GLU A 116 1.77 11.10 -13.66
C GLU A 116 2.21 9.79 -12.98
N TYR A 117 3.04 9.89 -11.93
CA TYR A 117 3.39 8.71 -11.12
C TYR A 117 2.16 8.02 -10.54
N PHE A 118 1.21 8.78 -10.02
CA PHE A 118 0.04 8.23 -9.36
C PHE A 118 -0.83 7.44 -10.35
N VAL A 119 -1.09 8.02 -11.51
CA VAL A 119 -1.81 7.38 -12.62
C VAL A 119 -1.10 6.09 -13.04
N ASN A 120 0.17 6.19 -13.44
CA ASN A 120 0.94 5.08 -13.98
C ASN A 120 1.16 3.93 -12.98
N THR A 121 1.20 4.23 -11.68
CA THR A 121 1.51 3.22 -10.65
C THR A 121 0.28 2.64 -9.99
N TRP A 122 -0.73 3.45 -9.69
CA TRP A 122 -1.85 3.06 -8.82
C TRP A 122 -3.18 2.97 -9.55
N LEU A 123 -3.39 3.75 -10.63
CA LEU A 123 -4.66 3.75 -11.36
C LEU A 123 -4.65 2.83 -12.58
N GLU A 124 -3.53 2.76 -13.31
CA GLU A 124 -3.45 2.09 -14.63
C GLU A 124 -2.49 0.88 -14.65
N ASN A 125 -1.90 0.52 -13.51
CA ASN A 125 -0.96 -0.60 -13.43
C ASN A 125 -1.67 -1.93 -13.19
N GLU A 126 -1.66 -2.83 -14.18
CA GLU A 126 -2.25 -4.18 -14.06
C GLU A 126 -1.55 -5.06 -13.01
N ASN A 127 -0.25 -4.85 -12.77
CA ASN A 127 0.47 -5.56 -11.72
C ASN A 127 0.06 -5.09 -10.32
N PHE A 128 -0.58 -3.93 -10.26
CA PHE A 128 -0.95 -3.25 -9.03
C PHE A 128 -2.43 -2.82 -9.06
N PRO A 129 -3.35 -3.81 -9.16
CA PRO A 129 -4.75 -3.53 -9.38
C PRO A 129 -5.34 -2.74 -8.21
N ARG A 130 -6.26 -1.83 -8.50
CA ARG A 130 -6.89 -0.93 -7.51
C ARG A 130 -7.47 -1.66 -6.29
N ALA A 131 -8.03 -2.85 -6.51
CA ALA A 131 -8.55 -3.71 -5.46
C ALA A 131 -7.50 -4.17 -4.43
N LEU A 132 -6.20 -4.21 -4.79
CA LEU A 132 -5.11 -4.63 -3.92
C LEU A 132 -4.83 -3.59 -2.82
N TRP A 133 -4.80 -2.31 -3.16
CA TRP A 133 -4.51 -1.21 -2.24
C TRP A 133 -5.75 -0.49 -1.70
N ASN A 134 -6.94 -0.79 -2.23
CA ASN A 134 -8.20 -0.26 -1.70
C ASN A 134 -8.65 -1.01 -0.44
N HIS A 135 -9.00 -0.24 0.59
CA HIS A 135 -9.49 -0.64 1.90
C HIS A 135 -10.92 -0.14 2.19
N TYR A 136 -11.69 0.26 1.18
CA TYR A 136 -13.10 0.60 1.40
C TYR A 136 -13.86 -0.61 1.93
N ARG A 137 -14.64 -0.39 3.00
CA ARG A 137 -15.31 -1.46 3.78
C ARG A 137 -14.37 -2.55 4.32
N ASN A 138 -13.08 -2.27 4.47
CA ASN A 138 -12.20 -3.10 5.26
C ASN A 138 -12.40 -2.77 6.76
N PHE A 139 -13.12 -3.65 7.45
CA PHE A 139 -13.39 -3.58 8.90
C PHE A 139 -12.33 -4.33 9.73
N GLY A 140 -11.41 -5.04 9.09
CA GLY A 140 -10.27 -5.68 9.73
C GLY A 140 -9.06 -4.75 9.83
N PRO A 141 -7.88 -5.32 10.16
CA PRO A 141 -6.63 -4.58 10.11
C PRO A 141 -6.39 -3.96 8.73
N ARG A 142 -5.87 -2.72 8.74
CA ARG A 142 -5.42 -2.00 7.53
C ARG A 142 -3.92 -1.73 7.54
N THR A 143 -3.27 -2.02 8.65
CA THR A 143 -1.82 -1.89 8.82
C THR A 143 -1.21 -3.17 9.37
N THR A 144 0.06 -3.39 9.07
CA THR A 144 0.89 -4.45 9.61
C THR A 144 1.72 -3.98 10.82
N ASN A 145 1.36 -2.84 11.41
CA ASN A 145 2.13 -2.19 12.49
C ASN A 145 2.40 -3.12 13.69
N HIS A 146 1.46 -4.02 13.99
CA HIS A 146 1.63 -5.01 15.06
C HIS A 146 2.75 -6.02 14.73
N LEU A 147 2.86 -6.46 13.47
CA LEU A 147 3.96 -7.30 13.00
C LEU A 147 5.28 -6.53 12.98
N GLU A 148 5.26 -5.28 12.52
CA GLU A 148 6.45 -4.42 12.49
C GLU A 148 6.97 -4.10 13.90
N GLY A 149 6.07 -3.86 14.84
CA GLY A 149 6.40 -3.67 16.25
C GLY A 149 7.03 -4.93 16.87
N TRP A 150 6.48 -6.11 16.55
CA TRP A 150 7.06 -7.38 16.99
C TRP A 150 8.44 -7.61 16.37
N HIS A 151 8.61 -7.40 15.06
CA HIS A 151 9.90 -7.49 14.38
C HIS A 151 10.93 -6.51 14.98
N ASN A 152 10.52 -5.29 15.31
CA ASN A 152 11.40 -4.32 15.95
C ASN A 152 11.84 -4.79 17.34
N GLY A 153 10.91 -5.30 18.15
CA GLY A 153 11.23 -5.88 19.46
C GLY A 153 12.22 -7.04 19.35
N LEU A 154 12.02 -7.93 18.38
CA LEU A 154 12.92 -9.04 18.11
C LEU A 154 14.32 -8.56 17.65
N ASN A 155 14.38 -7.57 16.77
CA ASN A 155 15.64 -6.98 16.29
C ASN A 155 16.42 -6.29 17.41
N ILE A 156 15.72 -5.61 18.33
CA ILE A 156 16.32 -5.03 19.54
C ILE A 156 16.90 -6.13 20.42
N LEU A 157 16.13 -7.21 20.64
CA LEU A 157 16.53 -8.34 21.47
C LEU A 157 17.77 -9.05 20.90
N ILE A 158 17.77 -9.31 19.60
CA ILE A 158 18.84 -10.06 18.90
C ILE A 158 20.00 -9.14 18.47
N ARG A 159 19.84 -7.81 18.59
CA ARG A 159 20.80 -6.78 18.16
C ARG A 159 21.24 -6.88 16.70
N LYS A 160 20.42 -7.50 15.84
CA LYS A 160 20.62 -7.60 14.39
C LYS A 160 19.31 -7.27 13.69
N LYS A 161 19.39 -6.46 12.63
CA LYS A 161 18.23 -6.11 11.77
C LYS A 161 17.75 -7.27 10.89
N HIS A 162 18.66 -8.18 10.54
CA HIS A 162 18.38 -9.37 9.73
C HIS A 162 19.00 -10.56 10.41
N VAL A 163 18.17 -11.37 11.05
CA VAL A 163 18.58 -12.64 11.65
C VAL A 163 18.40 -13.70 10.58
N ASN A 164 19.50 -14.22 10.05
CA ASN A 164 19.43 -15.37 9.16
C ASN A 164 19.30 -16.61 10.03
N ILE A 165 18.21 -17.36 9.83
CA ILE A 165 17.99 -18.67 10.47
C ILE A 165 18.46 -19.82 9.55
N PHE A 166 19.22 -19.48 8.52
CA PHE A 166 19.97 -20.37 7.64
C PHE A 166 21.45 -20.01 7.68
#